data_AF-A0A5N5XRU5-F1
#
_entry.id   AF-A0A5N5XRU5-F1
#
_cell.length_a   1.000
_cell.length_b   1.000
_cell.length_c   1.000
_cell.angle_alpha   90.00
_cell.angle_beta   90.00
_cell.angle_gamma   90.00
#
_symmetry.space_group_name_H-M   'P 1'
#
loop_
_entity.id
_entity.type
_entity.pdbx_description
1 polymer ?
#
loop_
_entity_poly.entity_id
_entity_poly.type
_entity_poly.pdbx_seq_one_letter_code
_entity_poly.pdbx_strand_id
1 'polypeptide(L)' 'KGPIPLPTRKEIFTVLRSTFVNKDSREQFGRFTHKRLIQIINPNAQTIDALTRINIPKSVDISIKQ' A
#
# COMPACT_ATOMS: atom_id res chain seq x y z
N LYS A 1 -3.46 -16.09 -11.44
CA LYS A 1 -2.02 -15.94 -11.12
C LYS A 1 -1.90 -15.31 -9.73
N GLY A 2 -0.91 -15.73 -8.92
CA GLY A 2 -0.77 -15.33 -7.51
C GLY A 2 -0.57 -13.82 -7.32
N PRO A 3 -0.49 -13.34 -6.07
CA PRO A 3 -0.24 -11.92 -5.80
C PRO A 3 1.15 -11.53 -6.28
N ILE A 4 1.23 -10.81 -7.40
CA ILE A 4 2.47 -10.29 -7.95
C ILE A 4 2.85 -9.05 -7.13
N PRO A 5 4.05 -9.02 -6.50
CA PRO A 5 4.51 -7.84 -5.79
C PRO A 5 4.87 -6.76 -6.81
N LEU A 6 4.20 -5.62 -6.72
CA LEU A 6 4.58 -4.44 -7.49
C LEU A 6 5.63 -3.65 -6.68
N PRO A 7 6.46 -2.83 -7.37
CA PRO A 7 7.44 -1.98 -6.69
C PRO A 7 6.81 -1.17 -5.57
N THR A 8 7.45 -1.20 -4.40
CA THR A 8 7.02 -0.45 -3.23
C THR A 8 7.41 1.02 -3.40
N ARG A 9 6.46 1.93 -3.16
CA ARG A 9 6.78 3.36 -3.13
C ARG A 9 7.37 3.67 -1.76
N LYS A 10 8.62 4.11 -1.74
CA LYS A 10 9.34 4.53 -0.54
C LYS A 10 9.37 6.05 -0.47
N GLU A 11 8.71 6.60 0.54
CA GLU A 11 8.74 8.03 0.84
C GLU A 11 9.53 8.23 2.12
N ILE A 12 10.59 9.03 2.07
CA ILE A 12 11.45 9.31 3.22
C ILE A 12 11.29 10.79 3.54
N PHE A 13 10.95 11.09 4.79
CA PHE A 13 10.76 12.45 5.29
C PHE A 13 11.77 12.71 6.39
N THR A 14 12.58 13.75 6.21
CA THR A 14 13.54 14.20 7.23
C THR A 14 12.98 15.43 7.93
N VAL A 15 12.82 15.37 9.24
CA VAL A 15 12.33 16.47 10.07
C VAL A 15 13.42 16.91 11.04
N LEU A 16 13.48 18.20 11.36
CA LEU A 16 14.35 18.68 12.43
C LEU A 16 13.75 18.31 13.78
N ARG A 17 14.56 17.70 14.65
CA ARG A 17 14.12 17.36 16.00
C ARG A 17 14.11 18.58 16.91
N SER A 18 15.05 19.50 16.72
CA SER A 18 15.18 20.73 17.50
C SER A 18 14.41 21.88 16.86
N THR A 19 13.79 22.72 17.70
CA THR A 19 13.14 23.96 17.27
C THR A 19 14.14 25.09 17.00
N PHE A 20 15.35 25.03 17.57
CA PHE A 20 16.37 26.08 17.43
C PHE A 20 17.81 25.52 17.33
N VAL A 21 18.64 26.18 16.53
CA VAL A 21 20.10 26.03 16.32
C VAL A 21 20.61 24.66 15.84
N ASN A 22 20.11 23.55 16.35
CA ASN A 22 20.68 22.21 16.11
C ASN A 22 20.18 21.61 14.77
N LYS A 23 20.85 21.96 13.67
CA LYS A 23 20.52 21.47 12.30
C LYS A 23 20.91 20.02 12.04
N ASP A 24 21.91 19.51 12.75
CA ASP A 24 22.44 18.15 12.58
C ASP A 24 21.58 17.11 13.33
N SER A 25 20.80 17.58 14.32
CA SER A 25 19.79 16.77 14.99
C SER A 25 18.55 16.61 14.10
N ARG A 26 18.57 15.60 13.23
CA ARG A 26 17.49 15.25 12.31
C ARG A 26 16.86 13.91 12.66
N GLU A 27 15.58 13.78 12.40
CA GLU A 27 14.82 12.54 12.51
C GLU A 27 14.34 12.11 11.13
N GLN A 28 14.40 10.80 10.87
CA GLN A 28 14.10 10.22 9.58
C GLN A 28 12.88 9.31 9.70
N PHE A 29 11.80 9.67 9.02
CA PHE A 29 10.59 8.87 8.93
C PHE A 29 10.44 8.27 7.54
N GLY A 30 9.89 7.07 7.46
CA GLY A 30 9.63 6.37 6.20
C GLY A 30 8.16 5.98 6.09
N ARG A 31 7.55 6.23 4.93
CA ARG A 31 6.27 5.64 4.54
C ARG A 31 6.50 4.70 3.36
N PHE A 32 6.22 3.42 3.58
CA PHE A 32 6.33 2.38 2.56
C PHE A 32 4.94 1.95 2.12
N THR A 33 4.58 2.27 0.87
CA THR A 33 3.32 1.83 0.29
C THR A 33 3.55 0.56 -0.51
N HIS A 34 3.03 -0.57 -0.01
CA HIS A 34 3.09 -1.85 -0.69
C HIS A 34 1.95 -2.01 -1.67
N LYS A 35 2.26 -2.38 -2.91
CA LYS A 35 1.27 -2.64 -3.96
C LYS A 35 1.36 -4.10 -4.37
N ARG A 36 0.20 -4.77 -4.48
CA ARG A 36 0.10 -6.16 -4.94
C ARG A 36 -0.94 -6.24 -6.04
N LEU A 37 -0.65 -6.98 -7.10
CA LEU A 37 -1.57 -7.23 -8.20
C LEU A 37 -2.04 -8.68 -8.15
N ILE A 38 -3.36 -8.89 -8.14
CA ILE A 38 -3.97 -10.21 -8.28
C ILE A 38 -4.67 -10.25 -9.62
N GLN A 39 -4.28 -11.20 -10.48
CA GLN A 39 -4.90 -11.38 -11.79
C GLN A 39 -5.72 -12.67 -11.79
N ILE A 40 -7.04 -12.50 -11.97
CA ILE A 40 -8.01 -13.58 -12.15
C ILE A 40 -8.22 -13.76 -13.65
N ILE A 41 -7.94 -14.96 -14.14
CA ILE A 41 -8.16 -15.33 -15.55
C ILE A 41 -9.48 -16.09 -15.57
N ASN A 42 -10.46 -15.63 -16.36
CA ASN A 42 -11.83 -16.15 -16.45
C ASN A 42 -12.64 -16.04 -15.14
N PRO A 43 -13.15 -14.84 -14.79
CA PRO A 43 -14.01 -14.68 -13.63
C PRO A 43 -15.39 -15.32 -13.85
N ASN A 44 -15.86 -16.13 -12.89
CA ASN A 44 -17.26 -16.54 -12.82
C ASN A 44 -18.09 -15.46 -12.09
N ALA A 45 -19.38 -15.33 -12.40
CA ALA A 45 -20.27 -14.35 -11.75
C ALA A 45 -20.32 -14.55 -10.22
N GLN A 46 -20.27 -15.81 -9.76
CA GLN A 46 -20.18 -16.14 -8.33
C GLN A 46 -18.88 -15.66 -7.68
N THR A 47 -17.77 -15.63 -8.44
CA THR A 47 -16.47 -15.19 -7.94
C THR A 47 -16.41 -13.67 -7.78
N ILE A 48 -17.08 -12.92 -8.65
CA ILE A 48 -17.15 -11.45 -8.54
C ILE A 48 -17.91 -11.04 -7.27
N ASP A 49 -19.04 -11.70 -7.00
CA ASP A 49 -19.87 -11.47 -5.81
C ASP A 49 -19.17 -11.94 -4.52
N ALA A 50 -18.35 -12.99 -4.60
CA ALA A 50 -17.50 -13.38 -3.48
C ALA A 50 -16.44 -12.32 -3.15
N LEU A 51 -15.80 -11.71 -4.16
CA LEU A 51 -14.72 -10.74 -3.95
C LEU A 51 -15.20 -9.43 -3.32
N THR A 52 -16.42 -8.99 -3.63
CA THR A 52 -17.01 -7.78 -3.03
C THR A 52 -17.44 -7.98 -1.58
N ARG A 53 -17.73 -9.23 -1.18
CA ARG A 53 -18.19 -9.58 0.17
C ARG A 53 -17.07 -9.99 1.12
N ILE A 54 -15.82 -10.11 0.65
CA ILE A 54 -14.71 -10.47 1.52
C ILE A 54 -14.50 -9.35 2.56
N ASN A 55 -14.37 -9.74 3.82
CA ASN A 55 -13.97 -8.84 4.91
C ASN A 55 -12.48 -8.51 4.80
N ILE A 56 -12.18 -7.45 4.05
CA ILE A 56 -10.83 -6.87 3.99
C ILE A 56 -10.63 -5.95 5.21
N PRO A 57 -9.42 -5.95 5.82
CA PRO A 57 -9.11 -4.99 6.86
C PRO A 57 -9.15 -3.56 6.30
N LYS A 58 -9.75 -2.61 7.05
CA LYS A 58 -9.92 -1.20 6.65
C LYS A 58 -8.63 -0.48 6.20
N SER A 59 -7.47 -1.03 6.52
CA SER A 59 -6.15 -0.47 6.18
C SER A 59 -5.69 -0.78 4.75
N VAL A 60 -6.42 -1.59 3.99
CA VAL A 60 -6.06 -1.99 2.62
C VAL A 60 -7.03 -1.36 1.62
N ASP A 61 -6.47 -0.65 0.64
CA ASP A 61 -7.21 -0.09 -0.48
C ASP A 61 -7.22 -1.07 -1.67
N ILE A 62 -8.36 -1.22 -2.33
CA ILE A 62 -8.56 -2.16 -3.45
C ILE A 62 -9.16 -1.41 -4.63
N SER A 63 -8.45 -1.45 -5.75
CA SER A 63 -8.97 -1.00 -7.04
C SER A 63 -9.25 -2.20 -7.94
N ILE A 64 -10.51 -2.43 -8.29
CA ILE A 64 -10.90 -3.43 -9.30
C ILE A 64 -10.89 -2.73 -10.66
N LYS A 65 -10.02 -3.18 -11.57
CA LYS A 65 -10.03 -2.75 -12.98
C LYS A 65 -10.56 -3.93 -13.81
N GLN A 66 -11.59 -3.66 -14.62
CA GLN A 66 -12.14 -4.61 -15.60
C GLN A 66 -11.26 -4.66 -16.85
#